data_AF-A0A853ANC9-F1
#
_entry.id   AF-A0A853ANC9-F1
#
_cell.length_a   1.000
_cell.length_b   1.000
_cell.length_c   1.000
_cell.angle_alpha   90.00
_cell.angle_beta   90.00
_cell.angle_gamma   90.00
#
_symmetry.space_group_name_H-M   'P 1'
#
loop_
_entity.id
_entity.type
_entity.pdbx_description
1 polymer ?
#
loop_
_entity_poly.entity_id
_entity_poly.type
_entity_poly.pdbx_seq_one_letter_code
_entity_poly.pdbx_strand_id
1 'polypeptide(L)'
;MSIDVERARAFLTSHARTLDRRRFEAATTGDDAARHAVVTALDAYRNPDGGYGWGLEPDLRAPESQPAAALHAFEALADARARHAPHTEALLDWLAAETLPDGGLPFALPVSDPTACAPFWVQADPTESSLQITAAVAAQAHRLARWDESVREHPWLEKATWYCFDAVRRTDRAPSAHVLSFALQLLDATADTHPEARELLDHLAQFVPPDGVLAVVGGAEGEALRPLDHAPEPDRPVRALLAPEAVAADLDRLEQGQLADGGWAVDFTSHSPAAALEWRGYTTVRAVSVLRRNGR
;
A
#
# COMPACT_ATOMS: atom_id res chain seq x y z
N MET A 1 -5.27 -22.97 7.58
CA MET A 1 -4.41 -22.60 6.45
C MET A 1 -4.46 -23.69 5.41
N SER A 2 -5.29 -23.48 4.38
CA SER A 2 -5.29 -24.33 3.18
C SER A 2 -4.05 -24.08 2.30
N ILE A 3 -3.39 -22.93 2.48
CA ILE A 3 -2.13 -22.59 1.80
C ILE A 3 -0.92 -23.29 2.42
N ASP A 4 0.07 -23.58 1.59
CA ASP A 4 1.35 -24.15 1.99
C ASP A 4 2.36 -23.05 2.31
N VAL A 5 2.49 -22.74 3.61
CA VAL A 5 3.38 -21.69 4.12
C VAL A 5 4.85 -22.00 3.85
N GLU A 6 5.25 -23.28 3.82
CA GLU A 6 6.63 -23.66 3.56
C GLU A 6 6.98 -23.52 2.08
N ARG A 7 6.03 -23.76 1.16
CA ARG A 7 6.21 -23.42 -0.25
C ARG A 7 6.28 -21.91 -0.46
N ALA A 8 5.46 -21.12 0.25
CA ALA A 8 5.59 -19.66 0.21
C ALA A 8 6.97 -19.19 0.70
N ARG A 9 7.49 -19.81 1.78
CA ARG A 9 8.85 -19.57 2.28
C ARG A 9 9.91 -19.93 1.24
N ALA A 10 9.77 -21.07 0.57
CA ALA A 10 10.69 -21.51 -0.48
C ALA A 10 10.69 -20.55 -1.67
N PHE A 11 9.52 -20.09 -2.11
CA PHE A 11 9.37 -19.08 -3.15
C PHE A 11 10.10 -17.78 -2.78
N LEU A 12 9.81 -17.23 -1.59
CA LEU A 12 10.41 -15.98 -1.13
C LEU A 12 11.93 -16.10 -0.96
N THR A 13 12.42 -17.25 -0.50
CA THR A 13 13.87 -17.50 -0.36
C THR A 13 14.58 -17.51 -1.71
N SER A 14 13.93 -17.98 -2.77
CA SER A 14 14.52 -18.15 -4.09
C SER A 14 14.36 -16.93 -5.00
N HIS A 15 13.32 -16.11 -4.81
CA HIS A 15 12.94 -15.08 -5.77
C HIS A 15 12.76 -13.68 -5.18
N ALA A 16 12.42 -13.55 -3.90
CA ALA A 16 12.03 -12.25 -3.34
C ALA A 16 13.22 -11.45 -2.82
N ARG A 17 13.10 -10.12 -2.87
CA ARG A 17 14.04 -9.20 -2.23
C ARG A 17 14.05 -9.38 -0.71
N THR A 18 15.16 -8.97 -0.09
CA THR A 18 15.37 -9.13 1.36
C THR A 18 14.24 -8.52 2.20
N LEU A 19 13.71 -7.36 1.79
CA LEU A 19 12.62 -6.70 2.49
C LEU A 19 11.39 -7.61 2.63
N ASP A 20 10.92 -8.21 1.52
CA ASP A 20 9.72 -9.05 1.53
C ASP A 20 9.94 -10.36 2.31
N ARG A 21 11.17 -10.89 2.29
CA ARG A 21 11.55 -12.04 3.13
C ARG A 21 11.43 -11.70 4.62
N ARG A 22 11.87 -10.51 5.05
CA ARG A 22 11.74 -10.06 6.44
C ARG A 22 10.30 -9.76 6.82
N ARG A 23 9.52 -9.16 5.92
CA ARG A 23 8.08 -8.93 6.15
C ARG A 23 7.33 -10.24 6.32
N PHE A 24 7.64 -11.26 5.52
CA PHE A 24 7.06 -12.61 5.68
C PHE A 24 7.46 -13.28 7.00
N GLU A 25 8.74 -13.18 7.38
CA GLU A 25 9.21 -13.67 8.68
C GLU A 25 8.41 -13.02 9.82
N ALA A 26 8.30 -11.69 9.84
CA ALA A 26 7.52 -10.95 10.83
C ALA A 26 6.03 -11.34 10.84
N ALA A 27 5.42 -11.56 9.67
CA ALA A 27 4.02 -11.96 9.55
C ALA A 27 3.74 -13.39 10.02
N THR A 28 4.74 -14.28 9.98
CA THR A 28 4.59 -15.70 10.31
C THR A 28 5.04 -16.04 11.72
N THR A 29 6.12 -15.43 12.23
CA THR A 29 6.63 -15.67 13.59
C THR A 29 6.02 -14.72 14.62
N GLY A 30 5.79 -13.46 14.23
CA GLY A 30 5.22 -12.43 15.10
C GLY A 30 6.15 -11.93 16.20
N ASP A 31 7.42 -12.35 16.22
CA ASP A 31 8.41 -11.94 17.22
C ASP A 31 9.02 -10.55 16.92
N ASP A 32 9.55 -9.91 17.95
CA ASP A 32 10.08 -8.54 17.86
C ASP A 32 11.40 -8.45 17.09
N ALA A 33 12.18 -9.54 17.03
CA ALA A 33 13.42 -9.57 16.27
C ALA A 33 13.15 -9.54 14.76
N ALA A 34 12.15 -10.30 14.30
CA ALA A 34 11.69 -10.30 12.92
C ALA A 34 11.13 -8.93 12.51
N ARG A 35 10.36 -8.28 13.40
CA ARG A 35 9.87 -6.91 13.19
C ARG A 35 11.00 -5.90 13.05
N HIS A 36 12.00 -5.96 13.93
CA HIS A 36 13.17 -5.10 13.84
C HIS A 36 13.95 -5.31 12.53
N ALA A 37 14.08 -6.56 12.08
CA ALA A 37 14.75 -6.89 10.83
C ALA A 37 14.06 -6.31 9.59
N VAL A 38 12.73 -6.07 9.62
CA VAL A 38 12.03 -5.33 8.55
C VAL A 38 12.53 -3.89 8.48
N VAL A 39 12.62 -3.21 9.63
CA VAL A 39 13.10 -1.82 9.71
C VAL A 39 14.53 -1.72 9.18
N THR A 40 15.43 -2.62 9.61
CA THR A 40 16.81 -2.65 9.10
C THR A 40 16.89 -2.92 7.59
N ALA A 41 16.00 -3.75 7.05
CA ALA A 41 15.97 -4.01 5.60
C ALA A 41 15.52 -2.79 4.79
N LEU A 42 14.68 -1.92 5.36
CA LEU A 42 14.24 -0.68 4.72
C LEU A 42 15.36 0.34 4.56
N ASP A 43 16.35 0.36 5.45
CA ASP A 43 17.46 1.33 5.40
C ASP A 43 18.22 1.31 4.07
N ALA A 44 18.23 0.17 3.38
CA ALA A 44 18.86 0.01 2.07
C ALA A 44 18.19 0.83 0.94
N TYR A 45 16.97 1.32 1.16
CA TYR A 45 16.19 2.10 0.20
C TYR A 45 16.15 3.60 0.53
N ARG A 46 16.78 4.02 1.63
CA ARG A 46 16.71 5.38 2.14
C ARG A 46 17.68 6.31 1.41
N ASN A 47 17.25 7.55 1.16
CA ASN A 47 18.09 8.62 0.65
C ASN A 47 18.52 9.62 1.75
N PRO A 48 19.60 10.40 1.53
CA PRO A 48 20.07 11.41 2.48
C PRO A 48 19.05 12.53 2.77
N ASP A 49 18.13 12.79 1.85
CA ASP A 49 17.07 13.81 1.95
C ASP A 49 15.91 13.41 2.90
N GLY A 50 15.89 12.17 3.39
CA GLY A 50 14.83 11.65 4.26
C GLY A 50 13.82 10.76 3.55
N GLY A 51 13.74 10.82 2.23
CA GLY A 51 12.85 9.99 1.43
C GLY A 51 13.39 8.60 1.12
N TYR A 52 12.62 7.85 0.34
CA TYR A 52 12.94 6.49 -0.09
C TYR A 52 12.84 6.37 -1.61
N GLY A 53 13.69 5.54 -2.20
CA GLY A 53 13.78 5.31 -3.65
C GLY A 53 14.29 3.92 -3.97
N TRP A 54 15.21 3.81 -4.94
CA TRP A 54 15.99 2.60 -5.24
C TRP A 54 15.15 1.37 -5.61
N GLY A 55 14.00 1.58 -6.27
CA GLY A 55 13.09 0.49 -6.63
C GLY A 55 12.35 -0.12 -5.45
N LEU A 56 12.15 0.63 -4.36
CA LEU A 56 11.28 0.20 -3.27
C LEU A 56 9.84 -0.03 -3.79
N GLU A 57 9.36 0.89 -4.64
CA GLU A 57 8.27 0.64 -5.59
C GLU A 57 8.85 -0.16 -6.78
N PRO A 58 8.47 -1.44 -6.99
CA PRO A 58 9.13 -2.29 -7.97
C PRO A 58 9.11 -1.75 -9.41
N ASP A 59 8.04 -1.05 -9.81
CA ASP A 59 7.92 -0.45 -11.15
C ASP A 59 8.48 0.97 -11.23
N LEU A 60 9.14 1.47 -10.18
CA LEU A 60 9.82 2.77 -10.12
C LEU A 60 11.24 2.59 -9.60
N ARG A 61 12.12 2.13 -10.50
CA ARG A 61 13.50 1.72 -10.19
C ARG A 61 14.47 2.87 -9.95
N ALA A 62 14.03 4.10 -10.20
CA ALA A 62 14.81 5.31 -10.04
C ALA A 62 15.36 5.45 -8.61
N PRO A 63 16.61 5.91 -8.43
CA PRO A 63 17.23 6.06 -7.10
C PRO A 63 16.62 7.19 -6.27
N GLU A 64 16.00 8.19 -6.91
CA GLU A 64 15.45 9.37 -6.26
C GLU A 64 14.31 9.02 -5.29
N SER A 65 14.12 9.91 -4.31
CA SER A 65 13.03 9.78 -3.36
C SER A 65 11.68 9.97 -4.06
N GLN A 66 10.71 9.09 -3.79
CA GLN A 66 9.44 9.06 -4.52
C GLN A 66 8.25 8.82 -3.57
N PRO A 67 7.08 9.44 -3.81
CA PRO A 67 5.87 9.20 -3.02
C PRO A 67 5.47 7.72 -2.96
N ALA A 68 5.61 6.98 -4.07
CA ALA A 68 5.34 5.54 -4.12
C ALA A 68 6.30 4.71 -3.26
N ALA A 69 7.56 5.11 -3.15
CA ALA A 69 8.50 4.47 -2.24
C ALA A 69 8.18 4.81 -0.77
N ALA A 70 7.75 6.04 -0.47
CA ALA A 70 7.28 6.41 0.87
C ALA A 70 6.05 5.58 1.30
N LEU A 71 5.12 5.32 0.36
CA LEU A 71 4.00 4.39 0.57
C LEU A 71 4.48 3.01 1.06
N HIS A 72 5.39 2.38 0.32
CA HIS A 72 5.91 1.05 0.65
C HIS A 72 6.76 1.05 1.93
N ALA A 73 7.47 2.15 2.21
CA ALA A 73 8.21 2.31 3.47
C ALA A 73 7.25 2.31 4.67
N PHE A 74 6.18 3.11 4.64
CA PHE A 74 5.18 3.11 5.71
C PHE A 74 4.45 1.78 5.83
N GLU A 75 4.15 1.11 4.70
CA GLU A 75 3.52 -0.20 4.74
C GLU A 75 4.39 -1.22 5.49
N ALA A 76 5.68 -1.25 5.19
CA ALA A 76 6.63 -2.14 5.85
C ALA A 76 6.82 -1.78 7.34
N LEU A 77 6.89 -0.50 7.70
CA LEU A 77 6.93 -0.04 9.09
C LEU A 77 5.66 -0.41 9.86
N ALA A 78 4.48 -0.25 9.24
CA ALA A 78 3.19 -0.59 9.83
C ALA A 78 3.04 -2.11 10.03
N ASP A 79 3.47 -2.93 9.07
CA ASP A 79 3.49 -4.39 9.20
C ASP A 79 4.45 -4.86 10.30
N ALA A 80 5.59 -4.16 10.45
CA ALA A 80 6.52 -4.37 11.55
C ALA A 80 6.00 -3.85 12.90
N ARG A 81 4.88 -3.12 12.93
CA ARG A 81 4.36 -2.40 14.12
C ARG A 81 5.45 -1.58 14.80
N ALA A 82 6.29 -0.94 13.98
CA ALA A 82 7.44 -0.22 14.45
C ALA A 82 7.03 0.90 15.40
N ARG A 83 7.84 1.11 16.44
CA ARG A 83 7.68 2.19 17.42
C ARG A 83 8.98 2.98 17.47
N HIS A 84 8.90 4.27 17.20
CA HIS A 84 10.05 5.16 17.12
C HIS A 84 11.14 4.58 16.20
N ALA A 85 10.72 4.03 15.05
CA ALA A 85 11.68 3.51 14.08
C ALA A 85 12.61 4.65 13.65
N PRO A 86 13.93 4.39 13.58
CA PRO A 86 14.87 5.35 13.05
C PRO A 86 14.37 5.92 11.72
N HIS A 87 14.56 7.21 11.53
CA HIS A 87 14.26 7.92 10.27
C HIS A 87 12.80 8.15 9.92
N THR A 88 11.84 7.66 10.71
CA THR A 88 10.40 7.88 10.45
C THR A 88 10.05 9.38 10.42
N GLU A 89 10.57 10.16 11.37
CA GLU A 89 10.40 11.63 11.40
C GLU A 89 10.97 12.29 10.15
N ALA A 90 12.18 11.89 9.72
CA ALA A 90 12.79 12.44 8.51
C ALA A 90 12.01 12.09 7.22
N LEU A 91 11.32 10.95 7.17
CA LEU A 91 10.41 10.62 6.07
C LEU A 91 9.19 11.54 6.07
N LEU A 92 8.63 11.83 7.24
CA LEU A 92 7.50 12.75 7.39
C LEU A 92 7.89 14.20 7.06
N ASP A 93 9.08 14.64 7.45
CA ASP A 93 9.65 15.94 7.07
C ASP A 93 9.84 16.04 5.54
N TRP A 94 10.38 14.98 4.92
CA TRP A 94 10.53 14.91 3.47
C TRP A 94 9.17 15.01 2.77
N LEU A 95 8.17 14.26 3.23
CA LEU A 95 6.80 14.35 2.70
C LEU A 95 6.20 15.75 2.90
N ALA A 96 6.46 16.41 4.03
CA ALA A 96 6.03 17.77 4.27
C ALA A 96 6.63 18.76 3.28
N ALA A 97 7.90 18.59 2.92
CA ALA A 97 8.60 19.41 1.94
C ALA A 97 8.08 19.21 0.51
N GLU A 98 7.75 17.98 0.12
CA GLU A 98 7.26 17.62 -1.22
C GLU A 98 5.74 17.80 -1.39
N THR A 99 5.03 18.08 -0.31
CA THR A 99 3.58 18.33 -0.34
C THR A 99 3.27 19.70 -0.94
N LEU A 100 2.39 19.72 -1.94
CA LEU A 100 1.95 20.93 -2.62
C LEU A 100 1.13 21.85 -1.70
N PRO A 101 0.92 23.13 -2.07
CA PRO A 101 0.27 24.10 -1.19
C PRO A 101 -1.12 23.70 -0.69
N ASP A 102 -1.87 22.94 -1.48
CA ASP A 102 -3.21 22.44 -1.15
C ASP A 102 -3.23 21.24 -0.18
N GLY A 103 -2.06 20.68 0.15
CA GLY A 103 -1.92 19.53 1.04
C GLY A 103 -1.82 18.17 0.36
N GLY A 104 -1.89 18.11 -0.97
CA GLY A 104 -1.68 16.89 -1.73
C GLY A 104 -0.22 16.66 -2.10
N LEU A 105 0.15 15.40 -2.30
CA LEU A 105 1.40 15.01 -2.93
C LEU A 105 1.22 14.94 -4.45
N PRO A 106 2.24 15.29 -5.24
CA PRO A 106 2.26 14.92 -6.65
C PRO A 106 2.29 13.40 -6.81
N PHE A 107 1.72 12.89 -7.91
CA PHE A 107 1.67 11.44 -8.14
C PHE A 107 3.07 10.79 -8.17
N ALA A 108 4.03 11.47 -8.81
CA ALA A 108 5.44 11.15 -8.80
C ALA A 108 6.27 12.43 -8.88
N LEU A 109 7.51 12.36 -8.42
CA LEU A 109 8.52 13.42 -8.62
C LEU A 109 9.35 13.13 -9.88
N PRO A 110 10.07 14.12 -10.43
CA PRO A 110 10.87 13.93 -11.63
C PRO A 110 11.83 12.75 -11.53
N VAL A 111 11.83 11.90 -12.58
CA VAL A 111 12.70 10.72 -12.70
C VAL A 111 13.83 11.04 -13.66
N SER A 112 15.09 11.05 -13.19
CA SER A 112 16.23 11.38 -14.06
C SER A 112 16.63 10.20 -14.97
N ASP A 113 16.56 8.98 -14.46
CA ASP A 113 16.78 7.75 -15.22
C ASP A 113 15.48 6.94 -15.30
N PRO A 114 14.75 7.00 -16.44
CA PRO A 114 13.50 6.27 -16.61
C PRO A 114 13.72 4.78 -16.91
N THR A 115 14.96 4.28 -16.88
CA THR A 115 15.25 2.86 -17.10
C THR A 115 14.46 2.01 -16.12
N ALA A 116 13.71 1.04 -16.66
CA ALA A 116 12.90 0.12 -15.88
C ALA A 116 11.84 0.80 -14.98
N CYS A 117 11.42 2.02 -15.33
CA CYS A 117 10.31 2.72 -14.67
C CYS A 117 9.05 2.67 -15.55
N ALA A 118 7.89 2.48 -14.92
CA ALA A 118 6.61 2.51 -15.63
C ALA A 118 6.35 3.91 -16.22
N PRO A 119 5.76 4.00 -17.44
CA PRO A 119 5.49 5.29 -18.08
C PRO A 119 4.65 6.25 -17.24
N PHE A 120 3.68 5.75 -16.48
CA PHE A 120 2.82 6.58 -15.64
C PHE A 120 3.55 7.25 -14.47
N TRP A 121 4.70 6.70 -14.03
CA TRP A 121 5.56 7.39 -13.07
C TRP A 121 6.37 8.49 -13.76
N VAL A 122 6.98 8.16 -14.91
CA VAL A 122 7.86 9.08 -15.65
C VAL A 122 7.09 10.27 -16.24
N GLN A 123 5.83 10.06 -16.61
CA GLN A 123 4.97 11.05 -17.25
C GLN A 123 4.06 11.81 -16.28
N ALA A 124 4.19 11.56 -14.97
CA ALA A 124 3.41 12.27 -13.96
C ALA A 124 3.73 13.77 -13.98
N ASP A 125 2.71 14.61 -13.80
CA ASP A 125 2.91 16.04 -13.57
C ASP A 125 3.27 16.26 -12.09
N PRO A 126 4.50 16.71 -11.77
CA PRO A 126 4.93 16.93 -10.39
C PRO A 126 4.33 18.20 -9.77
N THR A 127 3.57 18.99 -10.53
CA THR A 127 2.96 20.25 -10.08
C THR A 127 1.48 20.12 -9.72
N GLU A 128 0.89 18.93 -9.95
CA GLU A 128 -0.50 18.64 -9.64
C GLU A 128 -0.64 17.63 -8.51
N SER A 129 -1.49 17.93 -7.53
CA SER A 129 -1.80 17.04 -6.42
C SER A 129 -2.61 15.84 -6.88
N SER A 130 -2.25 14.65 -6.39
CA SER A 130 -2.90 13.39 -6.71
C SER A 130 -3.58 12.81 -5.48
N LEU A 131 -4.92 12.71 -5.53
CA LEU A 131 -5.68 11.99 -4.49
C LEU A 131 -5.20 10.54 -4.35
N GLN A 132 -4.85 9.89 -5.46
CA GLN A 132 -4.45 8.48 -5.46
C GLN A 132 -3.25 8.22 -4.53
N ILE A 133 -2.12 8.87 -4.80
CA ILE A 133 -0.89 8.60 -4.02
C ILE A 133 -0.95 9.23 -2.64
N THR A 134 -1.59 10.39 -2.51
CA THR A 134 -1.73 11.04 -1.20
C THR A 134 -2.53 10.16 -0.25
N ALA A 135 -3.66 9.60 -0.71
CA ALA A 135 -4.46 8.67 0.07
C ALA A 135 -3.70 7.37 0.38
N ALA A 136 -2.97 6.85 -0.61
CA ALA A 136 -2.18 5.64 -0.42
C ALA A 136 -1.12 5.81 0.69
N VAL A 137 -0.29 6.86 0.60
CA VAL A 137 0.77 7.13 1.59
C VAL A 137 0.15 7.44 2.96
N ALA A 138 -0.87 8.31 3.01
CA ALA A 138 -1.52 8.68 4.26
C ALA A 138 -2.21 7.49 4.94
N ALA A 139 -2.82 6.57 4.19
CA ALA A 139 -3.42 5.37 4.75
C ALA A 139 -2.39 4.50 5.50
N GLN A 140 -1.20 4.31 4.92
CA GLN A 140 -0.14 3.54 5.57
C GLN A 140 0.47 4.29 6.76
N ALA A 141 0.63 5.60 6.67
CA ALA A 141 1.06 6.43 7.79
C ALA A 141 0.06 6.36 8.97
N HIS A 142 -1.24 6.39 8.71
CA HIS A 142 -2.27 6.17 9.74
C HIS A 142 -2.25 4.76 10.31
N ARG A 143 -1.96 3.72 9.51
CA ARG A 143 -1.73 2.36 10.03
C ARG A 143 -0.54 2.32 10.99
N LEU A 144 0.57 3.00 10.67
CA LEU A 144 1.73 3.10 11.55
C LEU A 144 1.44 3.96 12.80
N ALA A 145 0.66 5.03 12.67
CA ALA A 145 0.27 5.93 13.76
C ALA A 145 -0.53 5.24 14.88
N ARG A 146 -1.06 4.03 14.65
CA ARG A 146 -1.62 3.19 15.74
C ARG A 146 -0.57 2.74 16.75
N TRP A 147 0.70 2.65 16.32
CA TRP A 147 1.82 2.14 17.08
C TRP A 147 2.83 3.23 17.45
N ASP A 148 2.93 4.29 16.65
CA ASP A 148 3.90 5.36 16.80
C ASP A 148 3.22 6.72 16.96
N GLU A 149 3.42 7.34 18.12
CA GLU A 149 2.86 8.66 18.45
C GLU A 149 3.51 9.79 17.64
N SER A 150 4.80 9.67 17.31
CA SER A 150 5.50 10.70 16.52
C SER A 150 4.89 10.84 15.12
N VAL A 151 4.44 9.73 14.53
CA VAL A 151 3.73 9.72 13.24
C VAL A 151 2.34 10.33 13.40
N ARG A 152 1.63 9.98 14.47
CA ARG A 152 0.27 10.46 14.75
C ARG A 152 0.22 11.98 14.91
N GLU A 153 1.21 12.55 15.58
CA GLU A 153 1.27 13.97 15.92
C GLU A 153 1.95 14.83 14.84
N HIS A 154 2.54 14.19 13.82
CA HIS A 154 3.26 14.94 12.79
C HIS A 154 2.30 15.78 11.92
N PRO A 155 2.52 17.10 11.77
CA PRO A 155 1.59 18.00 11.08
C PRO A 155 1.28 17.63 9.63
N TRP A 156 2.22 16.98 8.94
CA TRP A 156 2.01 16.50 7.57
C TRP A 156 0.84 15.53 7.46
N LEU A 157 0.69 14.60 8.42
CA LEU A 157 -0.34 13.56 8.34
C LEU A 157 -1.74 14.18 8.38
N GLU A 158 -1.95 15.14 9.29
CA GLU A 158 -3.20 15.90 9.38
C GLU A 158 -3.48 16.65 8.06
N LYS A 159 -2.48 17.37 7.53
CA LYS A 159 -2.61 18.15 6.28
C LYS A 159 -3.00 17.26 5.08
N ALA A 160 -2.30 16.14 4.90
CA ALA A 160 -2.56 15.18 3.82
C ALA A 160 -3.94 14.50 3.97
N THR A 161 -4.37 14.25 5.21
CA THR A 161 -5.69 13.66 5.51
C THR A 161 -6.80 14.60 5.09
N TRP A 162 -6.73 15.88 5.45
CA TRP A 162 -7.74 16.87 5.09
C TRP A 162 -7.79 17.17 3.59
N TYR A 163 -6.64 17.20 2.92
CA TYR A 163 -6.61 17.25 1.45
C TYR A 163 -7.42 16.10 0.83
N CYS A 164 -7.17 14.86 1.29
CA CYS A 164 -7.89 13.70 0.79
C CYS A 164 -9.39 13.75 1.10
N PHE A 165 -9.77 14.16 2.32
CA PHE A 165 -11.18 14.29 2.70
C PHE A 165 -11.91 15.31 1.82
N ASP A 166 -11.30 16.47 1.57
CA ASP A 166 -11.87 17.48 0.69
C ASP A 166 -11.98 17.02 -0.76
N ALA A 167 -10.99 16.28 -1.27
CA ALA A 167 -11.05 15.69 -2.60
C ALA A 167 -12.16 14.61 -2.70
N VAL A 168 -12.33 13.79 -1.67
CA VAL A 168 -13.43 12.80 -1.60
C VAL A 168 -14.79 13.48 -1.57
N ARG A 169 -14.97 14.54 -0.77
CA ARG A 169 -16.23 15.33 -0.75
C ARG A 169 -16.62 15.88 -2.11
N ARG A 170 -15.63 16.22 -2.94
CA ARG A 170 -15.82 16.75 -4.30
C ARG A 170 -16.00 15.65 -5.35
N THR A 171 -15.86 14.39 -5.00
CA THR A 171 -16.02 13.26 -5.93
C THR A 171 -17.51 13.01 -6.17
N ASP A 172 -18.01 13.46 -7.33
CA ASP A 172 -19.41 13.36 -7.76
C ASP A 172 -19.66 12.27 -8.82
N ARG A 173 -18.58 11.67 -9.33
CA ARG A 173 -18.58 10.60 -10.32
C ARG A 173 -17.62 9.50 -9.90
N ALA A 174 -17.85 8.28 -10.40
CA ALA A 174 -17.00 7.14 -10.12
C ALA A 174 -15.53 7.45 -10.47
N PRO A 175 -14.61 7.44 -9.49
CA PRO A 175 -13.19 7.64 -9.76
C PRO A 175 -12.56 6.36 -10.33
N SER A 176 -11.28 6.43 -10.71
CA SER A 176 -10.55 5.23 -11.16
C SER A 176 -10.44 4.20 -10.02
N ALA A 177 -10.27 2.92 -10.36
CA ALA A 177 -10.18 1.82 -9.38
C ALA A 177 -9.13 2.09 -8.28
N HIS A 178 -7.95 2.57 -8.67
CA HIS A 178 -6.88 2.89 -7.73
C HIS A 178 -7.22 4.08 -6.82
N VAL A 179 -7.80 5.16 -7.36
CA VAL A 179 -8.24 6.30 -6.54
C VAL A 179 -9.30 5.85 -5.54
N LEU A 180 -10.31 5.08 -5.97
CA LEU A 180 -11.35 4.56 -5.09
C LEU A 180 -10.75 3.68 -3.99
N SER A 181 -9.92 2.70 -4.37
CA SER A 181 -9.31 1.76 -3.43
C SER A 181 -8.48 2.45 -2.35
N PHE A 182 -7.58 3.36 -2.73
CA PHE A 182 -6.73 4.05 -1.76
C PHE A 182 -7.49 5.06 -0.91
N ALA A 183 -8.52 5.73 -1.47
CA ALA A 183 -9.40 6.59 -0.68
C ALA A 183 -10.17 5.77 0.37
N LEU A 184 -10.74 4.62 0.01
CA LEU A 184 -11.39 3.71 0.95
C LEU A 184 -10.43 3.25 2.06
N GLN A 185 -9.19 2.88 1.72
CA GLN A 185 -8.18 2.49 2.70
C GLN A 185 -7.80 3.61 3.67
N LEU A 186 -7.68 4.85 3.18
CA LEU A 186 -7.42 6.01 4.04
C LEU A 186 -8.58 6.27 5.00
N LEU A 187 -9.80 6.33 4.46
CA LEU A 187 -10.99 6.59 5.27
C LEU A 187 -11.19 5.47 6.30
N ASP A 188 -10.91 4.24 5.91
CA ASP A 188 -10.89 3.14 6.85
C ASP A 188 -9.85 3.36 7.94
N ALA A 189 -8.60 3.65 7.59
CA ALA A 189 -7.51 3.83 8.55
C ALA A 189 -7.74 4.98 9.54
N THR A 190 -8.54 5.99 9.15
CA THR A 190 -8.84 7.19 9.93
C THR A 190 -10.15 7.12 10.72
N ALA A 191 -10.98 6.10 10.51
CA ALA A 191 -12.32 5.99 11.10
C ALA A 191 -12.40 5.90 12.64
N ASP A 192 -11.26 5.67 13.31
CA ASP A 192 -11.18 5.66 14.77
C ASP A 192 -10.85 7.05 15.36
N THR A 193 -10.24 7.92 14.56
CA THR A 193 -9.71 9.22 14.99
C THR A 193 -10.44 10.41 14.36
N HIS A 194 -11.08 10.20 13.21
CA HIS A 194 -11.79 11.23 12.45
C HIS A 194 -13.24 10.80 12.20
N PRO A 195 -14.22 11.41 12.89
CA PRO A 195 -15.64 11.09 12.68
C PRO A 195 -16.11 11.23 11.22
N GLU A 196 -15.58 12.20 10.49
CA GLU A 196 -15.89 12.49 9.09
C GLU A 196 -15.58 11.30 8.17
N ALA A 197 -14.62 10.45 8.54
CA ALA A 197 -14.19 9.35 7.70
C ALA A 197 -15.32 8.35 7.42
N ARG A 198 -16.24 8.14 8.37
CA ARG A 198 -17.40 7.25 8.17
C ARG A 198 -18.41 7.83 7.20
N GLU A 199 -18.71 9.11 7.31
CA GLU A 199 -19.61 9.80 6.37
C GLU A 199 -19.02 9.79 4.95
N LEU A 200 -17.70 9.95 4.84
CA LEU A 200 -17.01 9.88 3.55
C LEU A 200 -16.92 8.46 3.00
N LEU A 201 -16.83 7.42 3.85
CA LEU A 201 -16.96 6.02 3.42
C LEU A 201 -18.35 5.78 2.84
N ASP A 202 -19.41 6.22 3.52
CA ASP A 202 -20.79 6.12 3.03
C ASP A 202 -20.96 6.87 1.70
N HIS A 203 -20.32 8.03 1.54
CA HIS A 203 -20.29 8.76 0.28
C HIS A 203 -19.62 7.96 -0.85
N LEU A 204 -18.46 7.33 -0.61
CA LEU A 204 -17.79 6.53 -1.63
C LEU A 204 -18.43 5.16 -1.88
N ALA A 205 -19.22 4.65 -0.93
CA ALA A 205 -19.90 3.36 -1.05
C ALA A 205 -20.78 3.26 -2.31
N GLN A 206 -21.35 4.38 -2.76
CA GLN A 206 -22.15 4.43 -3.99
C GLN A 206 -21.37 4.05 -5.26
N PHE A 207 -20.03 4.12 -5.23
CA PHE A 207 -19.15 3.77 -6.34
C PHE A 207 -18.56 2.36 -6.19
N VAL A 208 -18.81 1.67 -5.08
CA VAL A 208 -18.32 0.31 -4.84
C VAL A 208 -19.33 -0.69 -5.42
N PRO A 209 -18.93 -1.53 -6.38
CA PRO A 209 -19.80 -2.58 -6.91
C PRO A 209 -20.18 -3.59 -5.82
N PRO A 210 -21.35 -4.27 -5.92
CA PRO A 210 -21.78 -5.24 -4.92
C PRO A 210 -20.81 -6.41 -4.70
N ASP A 211 -20.06 -6.81 -5.73
CA ASP A 211 -19.02 -7.84 -5.65
C ASP A 211 -17.65 -7.29 -5.20
N GLY A 212 -17.55 -5.98 -4.99
CA GLY A 212 -16.33 -5.27 -4.61
C GLY A 212 -15.21 -5.32 -5.64
N VAL A 213 -15.48 -5.72 -6.89
CA VAL A 213 -14.44 -5.81 -7.92
C VAL A 213 -14.35 -4.50 -8.69
N LEU A 214 -13.20 -3.84 -8.62
CA LEU A 214 -12.93 -2.58 -9.31
C LEU A 214 -12.04 -2.84 -10.54
N ALA A 215 -12.62 -2.82 -11.73
CA ALA A 215 -11.87 -3.00 -12.98
C ALA A 215 -10.89 -1.84 -13.22
N VAL A 216 -9.63 -2.15 -13.54
CA VAL A 216 -8.61 -1.13 -13.85
C VAL A 216 -8.71 -0.75 -15.33
N VAL A 217 -9.44 0.35 -15.60
CA VAL A 217 -9.55 0.90 -16.95
C VAL A 217 -8.19 1.39 -17.44
N GLY A 218 -7.75 0.88 -18.59
CA GLY A 218 -6.44 1.18 -19.16
C GLY A 218 -5.30 0.30 -18.63
N GLY A 219 -5.60 -0.64 -17.73
CA GLY A 219 -4.66 -1.67 -17.26
C GLY A 219 -4.56 -2.86 -18.22
N ALA A 220 -3.90 -3.92 -17.75
CA ALA A 220 -3.82 -5.20 -18.45
C ALA A 220 -5.19 -5.88 -18.58
N GLU A 221 -5.30 -6.83 -19.52
CA GLU A 221 -6.54 -7.58 -19.71
C GLU A 221 -6.93 -8.34 -18.43
N GLY A 222 -8.11 -8.01 -17.88
CA GLY A 222 -8.62 -8.63 -16.66
C GLY A 222 -8.06 -8.06 -15.35
N GLU A 223 -7.19 -7.05 -15.42
CA GLU A 223 -6.65 -6.36 -14.25
C GLU A 223 -7.78 -5.70 -13.45
N ALA A 224 -7.89 -6.07 -12.17
CA ALA A 224 -8.89 -5.49 -11.29
C ALA A 224 -8.50 -5.61 -9.82
N LEU A 225 -8.80 -4.58 -9.05
CA LEU A 225 -8.72 -4.62 -7.61
C LEU A 225 -9.91 -5.40 -7.05
N ARG A 226 -9.65 -6.30 -6.11
CA ARG A 226 -10.60 -7.21 -5.49
C ARG A 226 -10.96 -6.73 -4.08
N PRO A 227 -12.03 -7.26 -3.46
CA PRO A 227 -12.46 -6.89 -2.10
C PRO A 227 -11.32 -6.77 -1.08
N LEU A 228 -10.40 -7.75 -1.03
CA LEU A 228 -9.30 -7.76 -0.06
C LEU A 228 -8.21 -6.74 -0.36
N ASP A 229 -8.18 -6.13 -1.55
CA ASP A 229 -7.20 -5.09 -1.92
C ASP A 229 -7.50 -3.74 -1.26
N HIS A 230 -8.77 -3.45 -0.96
CA HIS A 230 -9.19 -2.24 -0.24
C HIS A 230 -9.81 -2.52 1.14
N ALA A 231 -10.19 -3.76 1.42
CA ALA A 231 -10.67 -4.20 2.74
C ALA A 231 -9.94 -5.49 3.19
N PRO A 232 -8.63 -5.44 3.52
CA PRO A 232 -7.89 -6.63 3.93
C PRO A 232 -8.19 -7.09 5.36
N GLU A 233 -8.57 -6.18 6.26
CA GLU A 233 -8.78 -6.45 7.68
C GLU A 233 -10.26 -6.75 7.98
N PRO A 234 -10.58 -7.80 8.76
CA PRO A 234 -11.96 -8.23 8.98
C PRO A 234 -12.80 -7.26 9.82
N ASP A 235 -12.21 -6.56 10.80
CA ASP A 235 -12.94 -5.79 11.82
C ASP A 235 -12.93 -4.27 11.54
N ARG A 236 -12.80 -3.89 10.27
CA ARG A 236 -12.63 -2.50 9.84
C ARG A 236 -13.87 -1.96 9.13
N PRO A 237 -14.25 -0.67 9.30
CA PRO A 237 -15.46 -0.09 8.72
C PRO A 237 -15.67 -0.34 7.23
N VAL A 238 -14.62 -0.27 6.40
CA VAL A 238 -14.70 -0.53 4.96
C VAL A 238 -15.23 -1.93 4.63
N ARG A 239 -15.04 -2.90 5.53
CA ARG A 239 -15.58 -4.27 5.39
C ARG A 239 -17.10 -4.27 5.29
N ALA A 240 -17.79 -3.33 5.95
CA ALA A 240 -19.25 -3.25 5.95
C ALA A 240 -19.83 -2.78 4.61
N LEU A 241 -19.00 -2.22 3.70
CA LEU A 241 -19.41 -1.83 2.36
C LEU A 241 -19.51 -3.02 1.39
N LEU A 242 -18.96 -4.17 1.77
CA LEU A 242 -18.83 -5.35 0.92
C LEU A 242 -19.82 -6.44 1.33
N ALA A 243 -20.38 -7.13 0.35
CA ALA A 243 -21.19 -8.31 0.62
C ALA A 243 -20.31 -9.39 1.31
N PRO A 244 -20.77 -10.00 2.42
CA PRO A 244 -20.02 -11.06 3.10
C PRO A 244 -19.63 -12.22 2.17
N GLU A 245 -20.48 -12.54 1.20
CA GLU A 245 -20.24 -13.57 0.19
C GLU A 245 -19.13 -13.19 -0.78
N ALA A 246 -19.01 -11.90 -1.14
CA ALA A 246 -17.94 -11.40 -2.00
C ALA A 246 -16.59 -11.47 -1.28
N VAL A 247 -16.56 -11.14 0.02
CA VAL A 247 -15.36 -11.28 0.87
C VAL A 247 -14.96 -12.75 1.00
N ALA A 248 -15.91 -13.64 1.26
CA ALA A 248 -15.64 -15.08 1.35
C ALA A 248 -15.10 -15.64 0.03
N ALA A 249 -15.70 -15.26 -1.11
CA ALA A 249 -15.26 -15.66 -2.43
C ALA A 249 -13.84 -15.15 -2.74
N ASP A 250 -13.51 -13.92 -2.34
CA ASP A 250 -12.16 -13.37 -2.56
C ASP A 250 -11.11 -14.03 -1.66
N LEU A 251 -11.46 -14.41 -0.42
CA LEU A 251 -10.60 -15.23 0.45
C LEU A 251 -10.34 -16.61 -0.16
N ASP A 252 -11.38 -17.27 -0.68
CA ASP A 252 -11.25 -18.57 -1.36
C ASP A 252 -10.37 -18.47 -2.61
N ARG A 253 -10.56 -17.41 -3.42
CA ARG A 253 -9.71 -17.10 -4.58
C ARG A 253 -8.26 -16.90 -4.15
N LEU A 254 -8.02 -16.14 -3.08
CA LEU A 254 -6.67 -15.86 -2.59
C LEU A 254 -5.98 -17.13 -2.09
N GLU A 255 -6.69 -18.02 -1.38
CA GLU A 255 -6.15 -19.32 -0.98
C GLU A 255 -5.81 -20.21 -2.18
N GLN A 256 -6.71 -20.31 -3.16
CA GLN A 256 -6.53 -21.12 -4.35
C GLN A 256 -5.50 -20.53 -5.34
N GLY A 257 -5.12 -19.26 -5.15
CA GLY A 257 -4.18 -18.54 -5.98
C GLY A 257 -2.70 -18.92 -5.78
N GLN A 258 -2.37 -19.76 -4.79
CA GLN A 258 -0.99 -20.20 -4.60
C GLN A 258 -0.52 -21.06 -5.78
N LEU A 259 0.55 -20.63 -6.44
CA LEU A 259 1.12 -21.33 -7.60
C LEU A 259 2.01 -22.51 -7.18
N ALA A 260 2.36 -23.34 -8.17
CA ALA A 260 3.23 -24.49 -7.98
C ALA A 260 4.65 -24.15 -7.51
N ASP A 261 5.14 -22.93 -7.73
CA ASP A 261 6.43 -22.49 -7.17
C ASP A 261 6.30 -21.94 -5.73
N GLY A 262 5.07 -21.86 -5.20
CA GLY A 262 4.75 -21.43 -3.85
C GLY A 262 4.35 -19.96 -3.71
N GLY A 263 4.56 -19.15 -4.74
CA GLY A 263 4.22 -17.73 -4.74
C GLY A 263 2.84 -17.44 -5.33
N TRP A 264 2.46 -16.17 -5.32
CA TRP A 264 1.27 -15.65 -6.01
C TRP A 264 1.66 -14.91 -7.29
N ALA A 265 0.74 -14.87 -8.25
CA ALA A 265 0.86 -14.04 -9.45
C ALA A 265 0.39 -12.61 -9.17
N VAL A 266 0.76 -11.70 -10.08
CA VAL A 266 0.11 -10.40 -10.25
C VAL A 266 -0.65 -10.40 -11.57
N ASP A 267 -1.72 -9.61 -11.65
CA ASP A 267 -2.59 -9.49 -12.83
C ASP A 267 -2.36 -8.20 -13.63
N PHE A 268 -1.40 -7.37 -13.22
CA PHE A 268 -0.95 -6.17 -13.91
C PHE A 268 0.39 -6.37 -14.61
N THR A 269 0.73 -5.45 -15.52
CA THR A 269 2.00 -5.48 -16.26
C THR A 269 3.14 -4.95 -15.40
N SER A 270 4.22 -5.72 -15.24
CA SER A 270 5.47 -5.23 -14.65
C SER A 270 6.40 -4.64 -15.72
N HIS A 271 7.13 -3.59 -15.36
CA HIS A 271 7.95 -2.80 -16.27
C HIS A 271 9.44 -3.17 -16.27
N SER A 272 9.82 -4.23 -15.54
CA SER A 272 11.12 -4.91 -15.68
C SER A 272 11.08 -6.36 -15.18
N PRO A 273 12.06 -7.21 -15.56
CA PRO A 273 12.16 -8.56 -15.01
C PRO A 273 12.35 -8.60 -13.49
N ALA A 274 13.08 -7.61 -12.94
CA ALA A 274 13.24 -7.47 -11.50
C ALA A 274 11.91 -7.11 -10.82
N ALA A 275 11.18 -6.13 -11.38
CA ALA A 275 9.88 -5.72 -10.88
C ALA A 275 8.89 -6.89 -10.83
N ALA A 276 8.87 -7.75 -11.86
CA ALA A 276 8.00 -8.92 -11.89
C ALA A 276 8.26 -9.87 -10.71
N LEU A 277 9.52 -10.12 -10.34
CA LEU A 277 9.85 -10.98 -9.20
C LEU A 277 9.60 -10.29 -7.85
N GLU A 278 9.92 -9.00 -7.74
CA GLU A 278 9.70 -8.21 -6.53
C GLU A 278 8.19 -8.07 -6.23
N TRP A 279 7.36 -7.81 -7.23
CA TRP A 279 5.91 -7.79 -7.08
C TRP A 279 5.32 -9.13 -6.68
N ARG A 280 5.84 -10.25 -7.22
CA ARG A 280 5.43 -11.58 -6.75
C ARG A 280 5.87 -11.84 -5.32
N GLY A 281 7.04 -11.36 -4.92
CA GLY A 281 7.49 -11.36 -3.52
C GLY A 281 6.51 -10.62 -2.63
N TYR A 282 6.27 -9.34 -2.92
CA TYR A 282 5.30 -8.48 -2.25
C TYR A 282 3.91 -9.13 -2.12
N THR A 283 3.33 -9.59 -3.24
CA THR A 283 1.99 -10.19 -3.26
C THR A 283 1.92 -11.51 -2.49
N THR A 284 3.00 -12.28 -2.46
CA THR A 284 3.08 -13.50 -1.63
C THR A 284 3.03 -13.16 -0.14
N VAL A 285 3.79 -12.15 0.31
CA VAL A 285 3.73 -11.66 1.70
C VAL A 285 2.31 -11.18 2.04
N ARG A 286 1.73 -10.38 1.14
CA ARG A 286 0.38 -9.85 1.30
C ARG A 286 -0.65 -10.97 1.41
N ALA A 287 -0.64 -11.94 0.50
CA ALA A 287 -1.58 -13.06 0.48
C ALA A 287 -1.56 -13.83 1.82
N VAL A 288 -0.36 -14.21 2.27
CA VAL A 288 -0.18 -14.92 3.55
C VAL A 288 -0.65 -14.08 4.73
N SER A 289 -0.33 -12.77 4.74
CA SER A 289 -0.72 -11.86 5.82
C SER A 289 -2.23 -11.66 5.89
N VAL A 290 -2.89 -11.44 4.74
CA VAL A 290 -4.34 -11.26 4.65
C VAL A 290 -5.07 -12.53 5.08
N LEU A 291 -4.67 -13.70 4.58
CA LEU A 291 -5.31 -14.97 4.93
C LEU A 291 -5.21 -15.23 6.45
N ARG A 292 -4.01 -15.08 7.03
CA ARG A 292 -3.82 -15.25 8.48
C ARG A 292 -4.67 -14.28 9.31
N ARG A 293 -4.74 -13.01 8.91
CA ARG A 293 -5.57 -12.00 9.59
C ARG A 293 -7.07 -12.33 9.53
N ASN A 294 -7.51 -13.01 8.48
CA ASN A 294 -8.90 -13.46 8.31
C ASN A 294 -9.15 -14.90 8.82
N GLY A 295 -8.22 -15.46 9.62
CA GLY A 295 -8.37 -16.77 10.23
C GLY A 295 -8.30 -17.95 9.25
N ARG A 296 -7.78 -17.70 8.05
CA ARG A 296 -7.60 -18.68 6.98
C ARG A 296 -6.24 -19.35 7.10
#